data_AF-A0AA40C2C9-F1
#
_entry.id   AF-A0AA40C2C9-F1
#
_cell.length_a   1.000
_cell.length_b   1.000
_cell.length_c   1.000
_cell.angle_alpha   90.00
_cell.angle_beta   90.00
_cell.angle_gamma   90.00
#
_symmetry.space_group_name_H-M   'P 1'
#
loop_
_entity.id
_entity.type
_entity.pdbx_description
1 polymer ?
#
loop_
_entity_poly.entity_id
_entity_poly.type
_entity_poly.pdbx_seq_one_letter_code
_entity_poly.pdbx_strand_id
1 'polypeptide(L)'
;MAETQAAKMAIRSLPKTLDETYERIFQRIRDEDYTLVQTALALICGKSRATGTPLITTVLLRLLNPLPANQWGETTYQGLTLSHLRRVSGCLLTVSVHKNDEMGVIELAHYIVKEFLLSDRIAQGPASQFSLSEVYARREYCRRVLLVVSELQNWETEHAPYLCGPGYFCANEVLGGLLRECEGDALQDQQLKDLYRIVLDPSRPSWDFLGSIHKFSDYYFHLIPYSEPPDCPDAAAFANFVSVELFFLAKELVQTLDIDKILYRTPISTRGLSNLVRTSSIVDFYNEWPEACYVNNRETHYGCNKQILKIAAGAGDPTAALCTYLGYHEHYDPPGSVGHCMAHEFFACGADVNGVGYRVTPLQIATYRLDASAVTDLLDWGASVTGVGDPAGVAVLGGRFDVIPADMPPLTLVRSLRSLGVDVDSAESLQAVQLVEEVLLKRSTKEDGVDEDQEGGCDSEVAIGRIGEKS
;
A
#
# COMPACT_ATOMS: atom_id res chain seq x y z
N MET A 1 38.05 -52.60 -28.95
CA MET A 1 39.05 -51.51 -28.86
C MET A 1 38.47 -50.14 -29.21
N ALA A 2 37.70 -50.00 -30.30
CA ALA A 2 37.07 -48.71 -30.67
C ALA A 2 36.08 -48.18 -29.60
N GLU A 3 35.24 -49.05 -29.03
CA GLU A 3 34.30 -48.68 -27.95
C GLU A 3 35.02 -48.23 -26.67
N THR A 4 36.16 -48.84 -26.35
CA THR A 4 36.98 -48.48 -25.18
C THR A 4 37.66 -47.12 -25.35
N GLN A 5 38.03 -46.77 -26.59
CA GLN A 5 38.61 -45.47 -26.93
C GLN A 5 37.52 -44.37 -26.90
N ALA A 6 36.34 -44.67 -27.46
CA ALA A 6 35.17 -43.78 -27.41
C ALA A 6 34.72 -43.50 -25.97
N ALA A 7 34.69 -44.52 -25.09
CA ALA A 7 34.38 -44.35 -23.68
C ALA A 7 35.42 -43.48 -22.94
N LYS A 8 36.71 -43.67 -23.20
CA LYS A 8 37.77 -42.82 -22.61
C LYS A 8 37.71 -41.38 -23.09
N MET A 9 37.36 -41.15 -24.35
CA MET A 9 37.14 -39.81 -24.90
C MET A 9 35.90 -39.15 -24.29
N ALA A 10 34.79 -39.90 -24.13
CA ALA A 10 33.58 -39.41 -23.48
C ALA A 10 33.85 -38.99 -22.03
N ILE A 11 34.56 -39.81 -21.25
CA ILE A 11 34.94 -39.48 -19.86
C ILE A 11 35.84 -38.25 -19.79
N ARG A 12 36.85 -38.15 -20.67
CA ARG A 12 37.72 -36.97 -20.73
C ARG A 12 36.99 -35.71 -21.18
N SER A 13 35.91 -35.87 -21.94
CA SER A 13 35.08 -34.77 -22.37
C SER A 13 34.10 -34.31 -21.30
N LEU A 14 33.95 -34.99 -20.16
CA LEU A 14 33.01 -34.57 -19.11
C LEU A 14 33.36 -33.17 -18.58
N PRO A 15 32.35 -32.38 -18.17
CA PRO A 15 32.59 -31.11 -17.50
C PRO A 15 33.41 -31.33 -16.22
N LYS A 16 34.38 -30.46 -15.97
CA LYS A 16 35.21 -30.50 -14.75
C LYS A 16 34.54 -29.83 -13.56
N THR A 17 33.60 -28.93 -13.82
CA THR A 17 32.85 -28.17 -12.81
C THR A 17 31.35 -28.24 -13.07
N LEU A 18 30.56 -27.90 -12.03
CA LEU A 18 29.12 -27.74 -12.18
C LEU A 18 28.79 -26.60 -13.16
N ASP A 19 29.54 -25.51 -13.13
CA ASP A 19 29.37 -24.39 -14.05
C ASP A 19 29.57 -24.83 -15.51
N GLU A 20 30.65 -25.55 -15.83
CA GLU A 20 30.87 -26.12 -17.17
C GLU A 20 29.74 -27.08 -17.58
N THR A 21 29.12 -27.76 -16.60
CA THR A 21 27.97 -28.64 -16.86
C THR A 21 26.76 -27.81 -17.30
N TYR A 22 26.44 -26.75 -16.56
CA TYR A 22 25.33 -25.87 -16.89
C TYR A 22 25.55 -25.12 -18.19
N GLU A 23 26.76 -24.57 -18.44
CA GLU A 23 27.09 -23.90 -19.70
C GLU A 23 26.80 -24.79 -20.91
N ARG A 24 27.21 -26.07 -20.85
CA ARG A 24 26.93 -27.01 -21.93
C ARG A 24 25.46 -27.36 -22.07
N ILE A 25 24.71 -27.39 -20.97
CA ILE A 25 23.24 -27.58 -21.03
C ILE A 25 22.61 -26.39 -21.76
N PHE A 26 22.98 -25.16 -21.39
CA PHE A 26 22.47 -23.95 -22.03
C PHE A 26 22.87 -23.82 -23.50
N GLN A 27 24.11 -24.16 -23.86
CA GLN A 27 24.61 -24.16 -25.25
C GLN A 27 23.91 -25.17 -26.16
N ARG A 28 23.25 -26.20 -25.60
CA ARG A 28 22.48 -27.18 -26.38
C ARG A 28 21.08 -26.72 -26.71
N ILE A 29 20.61 -25.65 -26.06
CA ILE A 29 19.35 -25.02 -26.43
C ILE A 29 19.57 -24.40 -27.82
N ARG A 30 18.56 -24.49 -28.69
CA ARG A 30 18.64 -23.95 -30.05
C ARG A 30 18.33 -22.47 -30.02
N ASP A 31 18.92 -21.71 -30.94
CA ASP A 31 18.77 -20.25 -31.00
C ASP A 31 17.30 -19.80 -31.03
N GLU A 32 16.45 -20.54 -31.75
CA GLU A 32 15.00 -20.29 -31.84
C GLU A 32 14.25 -20.47 -30.51
N ASP A 33 14.78 -21.28 -29.59
CA ASP A 33 14.17 -21.60 -28.30
C ASP A 33 14.71 -20.71 -27.16
N TYR A 34 15.74 -19.88 -27.42
CA TYR A 34 16.43 -19.09 -26.39
C TYR A 34 15.51 -18.17 -25.62
N THR A 35 14.75 -17.32 -26.31
CA THR A 35 13.84 -16.37 -25.66
C THR A 35 12.79 -17.08 -24.82
N LEU A 36 12.25 -18.20 -25.31
CA LEU A 36 11.26 -18.99 -24.58
C LEU A 36 11.84 -19.56 -23.28
N VAL A 37 12.99 -20.23 -23.36
CA VAL A 37 13.62 -20.85 -22.19
C VAL A 37 14.10 -19.80 -21.20
N GLN A 38 14.74 -18.73 -21.69
CA GLN A 38 15.19 -17.63 -20.83
C GLN A 38 14.02 -16.96 -20.10
N THR A 39 12.92 -16.69 -20.79
CA THR A 39 11.72 -16.11 -20.17
C THR A 39 11.13 -17.07 -19.14
N ALA A 40 11.00 -18.36 -19.46
CA ALA A 40 10.49 -19.35 -18.51
C ALA A 40 11.35 -19.41 -17.23
N LEU A 41 12.68 -19.42 -17.38
CA LEU A 41 13.61 -19.41 -16.25
C LEU A 41 13.52 -18.10 -15.46
N ALA A 42 13.39 -16.96 -16.13
CA ALA A 42 13.19 -15.67 -15.48
C ALA A 42 11.90 -15.64 -14.65
N LEU A 43 10.79 -16.14 -15.19
CA LEU A 43 9.52 -16.23 -14.47
C LEU A 43 9.59 -17.14 -13.25
N ILE A 44 10.25 -18.29 -13.36
CA ILE A 44 10.42 -19.21 -12.21
C ILE A 44 11.36 -18.61 -11.17
N CYS A 45 12.45 -17.94 -11.59
CA CYS A 45 13.42 -17.32 -10.69
C CYS A 45 12.85 -16.10 -9.97
N GLY A 46 12.07 -15.29 -10.70
CA GLY A 46 11.50 -14.01 -10.25
C GLY A 46 10.13 -14.12 -9.59
N LYS A 47 9.55 -15.33 -9.56
CA LYS A 47 8.29 -15.60 -8.88
C LYS A 47 8.30 -15.04 -7.47
N SER A 48 7.27 -14.24 -7.18
CA SER A 48 7.02 -13.62 -5.89
C SER A 48 7.01 -14.65 -4.76
N ARG A 49 7.47 -14.21 -3.60
CA ARG A 49 7.38 -14.99 -2.35
C ARG A 49 6.14 -14.63 -1.54
N ALA A 50 5.41 -13.59 -1.93
CA ALA A 50 4.33 -12.99 -1.14
C ALA A 50 3.20 -13.98 -0.82
N THR A 51 2.81 -14.84 -1.75
CA THR A 51 1.72 -15.82 -1.60
C THR A 51 2.16 -17.18 -1.06
N GLY A 52 3.45 -17.53 -1.22
CA GLY A 52 3.94 -18.90 -1.01
C GLY A 52 3.35 -19.96 -1.96
N THR A 53 2.45 -19.60 -2.89
CA THR A 53 1.71 -20.56 -3.73
C THR A 53 2.60 -21.11 -4.84
N PRO A 54 2.82 -22.43 -4.96
CA PRO A 54 3.68 -22.99 -6.02
C PRO A 54 3.26 -22.58 -7.42
N LEU A 55 4.23 -22.36 -8.32
CA LEU A 55 3.90 -22.02 -9.72
C LEU A 55 3.44 -23.29 -10.44
N ILE A 56 2.19 -23.29 -10.90
CA ILE A 56 1.63 -24.41 -11.65
C ILE A 56 1.89 -24.27 -13.15
N THR A 57 1.90 -25.40 -13.85
CA THR A 57 2.26 -25.48 -15.27
C THR A 57 1.35 -24.63 -16.15
N THR A 58 0.03 -24.68 -15.91
CA THR A 58 -0.97 -23.93 -16.67
C THR A 58 -0.76 -22.43 -16.53
N VAL A 59 -0.37 -21.96 -15.33
CA VAL A 59 0.00 -20.56 -15.08
C VAL A 59 1.27 -20.19 -15.83
N LEU A 60 2.34 -20.99 -15.75
CA LEU A 60 3.58 -20.65 -16.47
C LEU A 60 3.33 -20.55 -17.98
N LEU A 61 2.58 -21.49 -18.56
CA LEU A 61 2.22 -21.44 -19.98
C LEU A 61 1.40 -20.19 -20.31
N ARG A 62 0.49 -19.78 -19.41
CA ARG A 62 -0.27 -18.54 -19.53
C ARG A 62 0.63 -17.30 -19.47
N LEU A 63 1.61 -17.26 -18.58
CA LEU A 63 2.55 -16.13 -18.46
C LEU A 63 3.49 -16.03 -19.66
N LEU A 64 3.91 -17.17 -20.22
CA LEU A 64 4.71 -17.23 -21.45
C LEU A 64 3.92 -16.79 -22.68
N ASN A 65 2.59 -16.91 -22.63
CA ASN A 65 1.71 -16.54 -23.72
C ASN A 65 0.44 -15.84 -23.21
N PRO A 66 0.57 -14.56 -22.83
CA PRO A 66 -0.53 -13.73 -22.33
C PRO A 66 -1.40 -13.34 -23.52
N LEU A 67 -2.41 -14.16 -23.77
CA LEU A 67 -3.25 -14.05 -24.95
C LEU A 67 -4.66 -13.69 -24.49
N PRO A 68 -5.51 -12.97 -25.26
CA PRO A 68 -6.87 -12.70 -24.84
C PRO A 68 -7.60 -14.00 -24.45
N ALA A 69 -8.22 -13.97 -23.29
CA ALA A 69 -8.78 -15.13 -22.64
C ALA A 69 -9.85 -15.84 -23.52
N ASN A 70 -10.58 -15.09 -24.37
CA ASN A 70 -11.53 -15.63 -25.36
C ASN A 70 -10.91 -16.41 -26.54
N GLN A 71 -9.59 -16.50 -26.63
CA GLN A 71 -8.87 -17.30 -27.64
C GLN A 71 -8.34 -18.63 -27.08
N TRP A 72 -8.68 -18.96 -25.83
CA TRP A 72 -8.34 -20.25 -25.24
C TRP A 72 -9.36 -21.33 -25.65
N GLY A 73 -9.03 -22.10 -26.68
CA GLY A 73 -9.57 -23.45 -26.88
C GLY A 73 -8.63 -24.50 -26.28
N GLU A 74 -9.07 -25.77 -26.22
CA GLU A 74 -8.23 -26.94 -25.83
C GLU A 74 -6.91 -27.05 -26.64
N THR A 75 -6.79 -26.27 -27.72
CA THR A 75 -5.64 -26.23 -28.62
C THR A 75 -5.40 -24.83 -29.19
N THR A 76 -4.83 -23.85 -28.47
CA THR A 76 -3.90 -22.87 -29.11
C THR A 76 -3.22 -21.85 -28.17
N TYR A 77 -1.89 -21.87 -28.19
CA TYR A 77 -1.12 -20.97 -29.06
C TYR A 77 0.08 -21.73 -29.63
N GLN A 78 0.27 -21.71 -30.94
CA GLN A 78 1.50 -22.13 -31.65
C GLN A 78 2.15 -23.48 -31.23
N GLY A 79 1.41 -24.42 -30.64
CA GLY A 79 1.98 -25.68 -30.14
C GLY A 79 2.87 -25.56 -28.89
N LEU A 80 2.84 -24.43 -28.16
CA LEU A 80 3.54 -24.31 -26.87
C LEU A 80 2.81 -25.15 -25.82
N THR A 81 3.36 -26.33 -25.56
CA THR A 81 2.85 -27.30 -24.58
C THR A 81 3.87 -27.51 -23.47
N LEU A 82 3.44 -28.07 -22.34
CA LEU A 82 4.39 -28.52 -21.30
C LEU A 82 5.44 -29.48 -21.88
N SER A 83 5.04 -30.37 -22.78
CA SER A 83 5.95 -31.31 -23.46
C SER A 83 7.00 -30.58 -24.30
N HIS A 84 6.60 -29.51 -25.01
CA HIS A 84 7.53 -28.67 -25.74
C HIS A 84 8.50 -27.97 -24.77
N LEU A 85 7.99 -27.32 -23.72
CA LEU A 85 8.81 -26.60 -22.73
C LEU A 85 9.82 -27.53 -22.04
N ARG A 86 9.39 -28.74 -21.63
CA ARG A 86 10.27 -29.78 -21.08
C ARG A 86 11.36 -30.19 -22.06
N ARG A 87 11.02 -30.38 -23.32
CA ARG A 87 11.97 -30.78 -24.36
C ARG A 87 13.05 -29.72 -24.58
N VAL A 88 12.67 -28.44 -24.66
CA VAL A 88 13.62 -27.34 -24.93
C VAL A 88 14.40 -26.92 -23.69
N SER A 89 13.83 -27.06 -22.49
CA SER A 89 14.50 -26.74 -21.22
C SER A 89 15.36 -27.90 -20.69
N GLY A 90 15.28 -29.08 -21.30
CA GLY A 90 16.07 -30.25 -20.92
C GLY A 90 15.90 -30.64 -19.45
N CYS A 91 17.01 -30.71 -18.71
CA CYS A 91 17.03 -31.04 -17.29
C CYS A 91 17.01 -29.82 -16.35
N LEU A 92 16.77 -28.62 -16.86
CA LEU A 92 16.77 -27.40 -16.05
C LEU A 92 15.50 -27.25 -15.21
N LEU A 93 14.40 -27.89 -15.62
CA LEU A 93 13.10 -27.81 -14.98
C LEU A 93 12.64 -29.19 -14.50
N THR A 94 11.98 -29.20 -13.34
CA THR A 94 11.21 -30.34 -12.85
C THR A 94 9.74 -29.96 -12.85
N VAL A 95 8.87 -30.91 -13.20
CA VAL A 95 7.44 -30.74 -12.93
C VAL A 95 6.89 -31.96 -12.24
N SER A 96 6.36 -31.73 -11.05
CA SER A 96 5.77 -32.71 -10.16
C SER A 96 4.26 -32.70 -10.31
N VAL A 97 3.69 -33.87 -10.62
CA VAL A 97 2.24 -34.07 -10.69
C VAL A 97 1.80 -34.65 -9.36
N HIS A 98 0.97 -33.94 -8.60
CA HIS A 98 0.35 -34.50 -7.40
C HIS A 98 -0.75 -35.48 -7.80
N LYS A 99 -0.84 -36.63 -7.12
CA LYS A 99 -1.70 -37.76 -7.52
C LYS A 99 -3.20 -37.44 -7.61
N ASN A 100 -3.64 -36.30 -7.07
CA ASN A 100 -5.03 -35.84 -7.05
C ASN A 100 -5.24 -34.55 -7.83
N ASP A 101 -4.20 -33.98 -8.43
CA ASP A 101 -4.23 -32.68 -9.09
C ASP A 101 -3.73 -32.85 -10.53
N GLU A 102 -4.61 -32.62 -11.51
CA GLU A 102 -4.22 -32.62 -12.93
C GLU A 102 -3.23 -31.48 -13.24
N MET A 103 -3.01 -30.57 -12.29
CA MET A 103 -2.12 -29.43 -12.41
C MET A 103 -0.74 -29.72 -11.82
N GLY A 104 0.23 -29.94 -12.70
CA GLY A 104 1.64 -30.13 -12.31
C GLY A 104 2.28 -28.83 -11.81
N VAL A 105 2.97 -28.88 -10.68
CA VAL A 105 3.83 -27.80 -10.17
C VAL A 105 5.12 -27.77 -10.97
N ILE A 106 5.58 -26.60 -11.40
CA ILE A 106 6.84 -26.41 -12.14
C ILE A 106 7.85 -25.62 -11.34
N GLU A 107 9.07 -26.17 -11.26
CA GLU A 107 10.18 -25.60 -10.51
C GLU A 107 11.50 -25.80 -11.26
N LEU A 108 12.54 -25.09 -10.84
CA LEU A 108 13.89 -25.42 -11.27
C LEU A 108 14.27 -26.80 -10.74
N ALA A 109 14.97 -27.57 -11.57
CA ALA A 109 15.36 -28.93 -11.17
C ALA A 109 16.24 -28.95 -9.92
N HIS A 110 17.06 -27.92 -9.72
CA HIS A 110 17.92 -27.75 -8.56
C HIS A 110 18.07 -26.25 -8.24
N TYR A 111 18.17 -25.90 -6.95
CA TYR A 111 18.39 -24.50 -6.53
C TYR A 111 19.69 -23.91 -7.11
N ILE A 112 20.72 -24.74 -7.34
CA ILE A 112 22.00 -24.33 -7.94
C ILE A 112 21.80 -23.75 -9.35
N VAL A 113 20.76 -24.17 -10.09
CA VAL A 113 20.44 -23.57 -11.40
C VAL A 113 20.12 -22.09 -11.23
N LYS A 114 19.35 -21.72 -10.20
CA LYS A 114 19.04 -20.32 -9.88
C LYS A 114 20.29 -19.54 -9.52
N GLU A 115 21.13 -20.11 -8.65
CA GLU A 115 22.40 -19.48 -8.25
C GLU A 115 23.32 -19.24 -9.45
N PHE A 116 23.40 -20.20 -10.38
CA PHE A 116 24.21 -20.05 -11.57
C PHE A 116 23.66 -18.97 -12.52
N LEU A 117 22.35 -18.98 -12.79
CA LEU A 117 21.66 -17.99 -13.65
C LEU A 117 21.82 -16.55 -13.13
N LEU A 118 21.80 -16.36 -11.82
CA LEU A 118 21.91 -15.05 -11.16
C LEU A 118 23.35 -14.64 -10.83
N SER A 119 24.35 -15.47 -11.15
CA SER A 119 25.76 -15.18 -10.85
C SER A 119 26.47 -14.48 -12.01
N ASP A 120 27.55 -13.76 -11.70
CA ASP A 120 28.45 -13.21 -12.72
C ASP A 120 29.16 -14.30 -13.55
N ARG A 121 29.18 -15.55 -13.07
CA ARG A 121 29.90 -16.65 -13.71
C ARG A 121 29.29 -16.98 -15.07
N ILE A 122 27.96 -17.09 -15.16
CA ILE A 122 27.30 -17.32 -16.44
C ILE A 122 27.46 -16.11 -17.38
N ALA A 123 27.46 -14.89 -16.83
CA ALA A 123 27.61 -13.64 -17.60
C ALA A 123 28.96 -13.54 -18.32
N GLN A 124 30.01 -14.16 -17.77
CA GLN A 124 31.35 -14.21 -18.36
C GLN A 124 31.55 -15.43 -19.26
N GLY A 125 30.66 -16.42 -19.17
CA GLY A 125 30.71 -17.66 -19.91
C GLY A 125 30.05 -17.58 -21.29
N PRO A 126 30.16 -18.65 -22.09
CA PRO A 126 29.55 -18.73 -23.41
C PRO A 126 28.02 -18.91 -23.38
N ALA A 127 27.42 -19.07 -22.19
CA ALA A 127 25.97 -19.09 -21.97
C ALA A 127 25.45 -17.75 -21.40
N SER A 128 26.22 -16.67 -21.51
CA SER A 128 25.92 -15.35 -20.93
C SER A 128 24.58 -14.76 -21.34
N GLN A 129 24.04 -15.13 -22.50
CA GLN A 129 22.70 -14.76 -22.93
C GLN A 129 21.58 -15.26 -21.98
N PHE A 130 21.83 -16.29 -21.17
CA PHE A 130 20.91 -16.78 -20.14
C PHE A 130 21.17 -16.15 -18.77
N SER A 131 22.16 -15.26 -18.64
CA SER A 131 22.38 -14.52 -17.41
C SER A 131 21.14 -13.70 -17.05
N LEU A 132 20.76 -13.75 -15.79
CA LEU A 132 19.63 -13.01 -15.24
C LEU A 132 20.13 -12.15 -14.08
N SER A 133 19.47 -11.02 -13.86
CA SER A 133 19.53 -10.33 -12.57
C SER A 133 18.25 -10.59 -11.78
N GLU A 134 18.32 -10.52 -10.45
CA GLU A 134 17.12 -10.66 -9.61
C GLU A 134 16.06 -9.62 -9.95
N VAL A 135 16.50 -8.38 -10.21
CA VAL A 135 15.64 -7.27 -10.62
C VAL A 135 14.93 -7.57 -11.94
N TYR A 136 15.66 -8.04 -12.95
CA TYR A 136 15.05 -8.40 -14.25
C TYR A 136 14.03 -9.54 -14.09
N ALA A 137 14.40 -10.61 -13.39
CA ALA A 137 13.54 -11.76 -13.21
C ALA A 137 12.23 -11.38 -12.49
N ARG A 138 12.33 -10.61 -11.40
CA ARG A 138 11.17 -10.13 -10.63
C ARG A 138 10.28 -9.19 -11.46
N ARG A 139 10.88 -8.24 -12.19
CA ARG A 139 10.14 -7.34 -13.11
C ARG A 139 9.39 -8.10 -14.18
N GLU A 140 10.04 -9.08 -14.81
CA GLU A 140 9.40 -9.86 -15.87
C GLU A 140 8.27 -10.72 -15.30
N TYR A 141 8.45 -11.32 -14.13
CA TYR A 141 7.36 -12.02 -13.44
C TYR A 141 6.18 -11.10 -13.15
N CYS A 142 6.43 -9.96 -12.50
CA CYS A 142 5.40 -8.97 -12.19
C CYS A 142 4.66 -8.51 -13.45
N ARG A 143 5.41 -8.16 -14.50
CA ARG A 143 4.84 -7.69 -15.78
C ARG A 143 3.90 -8.73 -16.37
N ARG A 144 4.30 -10.01 -16.43
CA ARG A 144 3.45 -11.05 -17.02
C ARG A 144 2.22 -11.33 -16.17
N VAL A 145 2.34 -11.34 -14.84
CA VAL A 145 1.20 -11.53 -13.94
C VAL A 145 0.20 -10.39 -14.13
N LEU A 146 0.66 -9.14 -14.09
CA LEU A 146 -0.21 -7.98 -14.26
C LEU A 146 -0.82 -7.90 -15.66
N LEU A 147 -0.07 -8.27 -16.70
CA LEU A 147 -0.61 -8.35 -18.05
C LEU A 147 -1.75 -9.36 -18.13
N VAL A 148 -1.58 -10.56 -17.57
CA VAL A 148 -2.66 -11.57 -17.51
C VAL A 148 -3.87 -11.01 -16.77
N VAL A 149 -3.69 -10.36 -15.62
CA VAL A 149 -4.80 -9.75 -14.86
C VAL A 149 -5.48 -8.63 -15.64
N SER A 150 -4.72 -7.79 -16.34
CA SER A 150 -5.25 -6.68 -17.13
C SER A 150 -6.09 -7.12 -18.34
N GLU A 151 -5.83 -8.34 -18.84
CA GLU A 151 -6.54 -8.95 -19.97
C GLU A 151 -7.75 -9.79 -19.54
N LEU A 152 -8.00 -9.90 -18.23
CA LEU A 152 -9.19 -10.62 -17.74
C LEU A 152 -10.44 -9.90 -18.25
N GLN A 153 -11.32 -10.68 -18.86
CA GLN A 153 -12.60 -10.25 -19.41
C GLN A 153 -13.75 -10.90 -18.64
N ASN A 154 -14.95 -10.37 -18.80
CA ASN A 154 -16.17 -10.84 -18.12
C ASN A 154 -16.49 -12.34 -18.31
N TRP A 155 -15.90 -13.03 -19.28
CA TRP A 155 -16.18 -14.46 -19.50
C TRP A 155 -15.53 -15.37 -18.45
N GLU A 156 -14.34 -15.03 -17.92
CA GLU A 156 -13.70 -15.79 -16.83
C GLU A 156 -14.42 -15.57 -15.49
N THR A 157 -15.05 -14.41 -15.28
CA THR A 157 -15.90 -14.14 -14.08
C THR A 157 -17.18 -14.97 -14.05
N GLU A 158 -17.76 -15.32 -15.20
CA GLU A 158 -19.03 -16.07 -15.28
C GLU A 158 -18.84 -17.60 -15.27
N HIS A 159 -17.67 -18.09 -15.72
CA HIS A 159 -17.44 -19.53 -15.95
C HIS A 159 -16.31 -20.14 -15.10
N ALA A 160 -15.84 -19.45 -14.05
CA ALA A 160 -14.85 -19.99 -13.11
C ALA A 160 -15.50 -20.45 -11.78
N PRO A 161 -16.27 -21.56 -11.73
CA PRO A 161 -16.61 -22.20 -10.46
C PRO A 161 -15.40 -22.90 -9.81
N TYR A 162 -14.20 -22.81 -10.41
CA TYR A 162 -12.98 -23.43 -9.90
C TYR A 162 -11.93 -22.36 -9.58
N LEU A 163 -11.64 -22.20 -8.28
CA LEU A 163 -10.62 -21.35 -7.66
C LEU A 163 -9.16 -21.72 -8.06
N CYS A 164 -8.94 -22.20 -9.28
CA CYS A 164 -7.68 -22.84 -9.68
C CYS A 164 -7.21 -22.50 -11.11
N GLY A 165 -7.89 -21.59 -11.82
CA GLY A 165 -7.46 -21.14 -13.15
C GLY A 165 -6.24 -20.19 -13.12
N PRO A 166 -5.50 -20.02 -14.24
CA PRO A 166 -4.38 -19.08 -14.31
C PRO A 166 -4.72 -17.64 -13.96
N GLY A 167 -5.91 -17.15 -14.38
CA GLY A 167 -6.39 -15.82 -14.02
C GLY A 167 -6.58 -15.66 -12.52
N TYR A 168 -7.20 -16.65 -11.86
CA TYR A 168 -7.35 -16.68 -10.40
C TYR A 168 -6.00 -16.68 -9.68
N PHE A 169 -5.05 -17.50 -10.14
CA PHE A 169 -3.69 -17.50 -9.58
C PHE A 169 -3.05 -16.12 -9.68
N CYS A 170 -3.08 -15.49 -10.86
CA CYS A 170 -2.47 -14.18 -11.09
C CYS A 170 -3.13 -13.09 -10.24
N ALA A 171 -4.45 -13.12 -10.12
CA ALA A 171 -5.17 -12.21 -9.24
C ALA A 171 -4.85 -12.44 -7.75
N ASN A 172 -4.70 -13.70 -7.32
CA ASN A 172 -4.27 -14.03 -5.96
C ASN A 172 -2.84 -13.54 -5.69
N GLU A 173 -1.92 -13.64 -6.65
CA GLU A 173 -0.58 -13.02 -6.55
C GLU A 173 -0.67 -11.50 -6.35
N VAL A 174 -1.51 -10.82 -7.14
CA VAL A 174 -1.76 -9.38 -7.02
C VAL A 174 -2.27 -9.02 -5.62
N LEU A 175 -3.34 -9.71 -5.16
CA LEU A 175 -3.94 -9.49 -3.83
C LEU A 175 -3.02 -9.92 -2.67
N GLY A 176 -2.17 -10.91 -2.89
CA GLY A 176 -1.22 -11.43 -1.91
C GLY A 176 -0.01 -10.55 -1.67
N GLY A 177 0.13 -9.44 -2.39
CA GLY A 177 1.16 -8.42 -2.15
C GLY A 177 2.22 -8.29 -3.24
N LEU A 178 2.05 -8.93 -4.40
CA LEU A 178 2.96 -8.75 -5.55
C LEU A 178 3.14 -7.28 -5.92
N LEU A 179 2.05 -6.50 -5.86
CA LEU A 179 2.08 -5.07 -6.16
C LEU A 179 3.03 -4.31 -5.23
N ARG A 180 3.02 -4.63 -3.93
CA ARG A 180 3.92 -4.01 -2.93
C ARG A 180 5.36 -4.47 -3.12
N GLU A 181 5.58 -5.76 -3.36
CA GLU A 181 6.92 -6.32 -3.58
C GLU A 181 7.61 -5.68 -4.81
N CYS A 182 6.85 -5.35 -5.84
CA CYS A 182 7.39 -4.84 -7.11
C CYS A 182 7.25 -3.31 -7.27
N GLU A 183 6.81 -2.58 -6.25
CA GLU A 183 6.56 -1.14 -6.36
C GLU A 183 7.83 -0.36 -6.76
N GLY A 184 8.96 -0.63 -6.10
CA GLY A 184 10.23 0.02 -6.40
C GLY A 184 10.73 -0.25 -7.82
N ASP A 185 10.36 -1.41 -8.38
CA ASP A 185 10.65 -1.76 -9.76
C ASP A 185 9.73 -1.03 -10.74
N ALA A 186 8.44 -0.90 -10.40
CA ALA A 186 7.48 -0.13 -11.19
C ALA A 186 7.92 1.33 -11.32
N LEU A 187 8.47 1.96 -10.27
CA LEU A 187 9.00 3.33 -10.32
C LEU A 187 10.05 3.54 -11.42
N GLN A 188 10.77 2.50 -11.82
CA GLN A 188 11.84 2.53 -12.81
C GLN A 188 11.41 2.00 -14.19
N ASP A 189 10.15 1.55 -14.35
CA ASP A 189 9.69 0.83 -15.52
C ASP A 189 8.28 1.29 -15.94
N GLN A 190 8.22 2.12 -16.98
CA GLN A 190 6.96 2.74 -17.41
C GLN A 190 5.88 1.71 -17.77
N GLN A 191 6.26 0.58 -18.38
CA GLN A 191 5.27 -0.45 -18.74
C GLN A 191 4.64 -1.08 -17.50
N LEU A 192 5.42 -1.31 -16.44
CA LEU A 192 4.88 -1.77 -15.17
C LEU A 192 3.94 -0.72 -14.56
N LYS A 193 4.30 0.57 -14.56
CA LYS A 193 3.40 1.64 -14.08
C LYS A 193 2.06 1.63 -14.80
N ASP A 194 2.09 1.50 -16.13
CA ASP A 194 0.88 1.48 -16.94
C ASP A 194 0.02 0.25 -16.61
N LEU A 195 0.63 -0.91 -16.41
CA LEU A 195 -0.08 -2.12 -15.97
C LEU A 195 -0.68 -1.98 -14.57
N TYR A 196 0.02 -1.37 -13.62
CA TYR A 196 -0.53 -1.07 -12.28
C TYR A 196 -1.78 -0.20 -12.39
N ARG A 197 -1.74 0.85 -13.22
CA ARG A 197 -2.89 1.71 -13.47
C ARG A 197 -4.04 0.95 -14.09
N ILE A 198 -3.80 0.09 -15.09
CA ILE A 198 -4.86 -0.70 -15.74
C ILE A 198 -5.49 -1.70 -14.75
N VAL A 199 -4.67 -2.44 -14.02
CA VAL A 199 -5.14 -3.48 -13.08
C VAL A 199 -5.95 -2.86 -11.95
N LEU A 200 -5.57 -1.67 -11.48
CA LEU A 200 -6.22 -0.94 -10.39
C LEU A 200 -7.21 0.14 -10.89
N ASP A 201 -7.59 0.13 -12.17
CA ASP A 201 -8.62 1.01 -12.72
C ASP A 201 -10.00 0.36 -12.52
N PRO A 202 -10.88 0.94 -11.68
CA PRO A 202 -12.18 0.35 -11.38
C PRO A 202 -13.18 0.38 -12.53
N SER A 203 -12.88 1.07 -13.63
CA SER A 203 -13.66 0.98 -14.86
C SER A 203 -13.34 -0.28 -15.68
N ARG A 204 -12.32 -1.06 -15.30
CA ARG A 204 -11.86 -2.24 -16.02
C ARG A 204 -12.44 -3.54 -15.44
N PRO A 205 -12.73 -4.55 -16.27
CA PRO A 205 -13.17 -5.87 -15.80
C PRO A 205 -12.21 -6.56 -14.82
N SER A 206 -10.90 -6.27 -14.91
CA SER A 206 -9.90 -6.77 -13.98
C SER A 206 -10.20 -6.38 -12.53
N TRP A 207 -10.75 -5.18 -12.31
CA TRP A 207 -11.11 -4.70 -10.98
C TRP A 207 -12.24 -5.52 -10.36
N ASP A 208 -13.34 -5.72 -11.11
CA ASP A 208 -14.47 -6.52 -10.65
C ASP A 208 -14.05 -7.94 -10.31
N PHE A 209 -13.17 -8.53 -11.14
CA PHE A 209 -12.61 -9.85 -10.87
C PHE A 209 -11.78 -9.87 -9.58
N LEU A 210 -10.87 -8.93 -9.39
CA LEU A 210 -10.10 -8.81 -8.14
C LEU A 210 -11.01 -8.64 -6.92
N GLY A 211 -12.05 -7.80 -7.04
CA GLY A 211 -13.06 -7.60 -6.00
C GLY A 211 -13.87 -8.86 -5.69
N SER A 212 -14.13 -9.70 -6.70
CA SER A 212 -14.80 -10.99 -6.52
C SER A 212 -13.94 -11.99 -5.74
N ILE A 213 -12.63 -12.04 -6.00
CA ILE A 213 -11.69 -12.93 -5.32
C ILE A 213 -11.43 -12.48 -3.89
N HIS A 214 -11.34 -11.17 -3.65
CA HIS A 214 -11.12 -10.62 -2.31
C HIS A 214 -12.15 -11.14 -1.29
N LYS A 215 -13.40 -11.33 -1.70
CA LYS A 215 -14.47 -11.90 -0.85
C LYS A 215 -14.19 -13.31 -0.34
N PHE A 216 -13.32 -14.06 -1.01
CA PHE A 216 -12.98 -15.45 -0.68
C PHE A 216 -11.61 -15.61 -0.02
N SER A 217 -10.85 -14.52 0.09
CA SER A 217 -9.47 -14.58 0.53
C SER A 217 -9.29 -13.91 1.89
N ASP A 218 -8.53 -14.52 2.79
CA ASP A 218 -8.17 -13.94 4.09
C ASP A 218 -7.15 -12.78 4.00
N TYR A 219 -6.86 -12.28 2.80
CA TYR A 219 -5.88 -11.22 2.61
C TYR A 219 -6.43 -9.85 3.03
N TYR A 220 -5.58 -9.08 3.69
CA TYR A 220 -5.78 -7.68 4.12
C TYR A 220 -5.85 -6.67 2.96
N PHE A 221 -6.20 -7.11 1.75
CA PHE A 221 -6.13 -6.30 0.54
C PHE A 221 -7.47 -5.60 0.30
N HIS A 222 -7.66 -4.41 0.88
CA HIS A 222 -8.92 -3.67 0.77
C HIS A 222 -9.00 -2.92 -0.58
N LEU A 223 -9.63 -3.55 -1.56
CA LEU A 223 -10.07 -2.85 -2.77
C LEU A 223 -11.26 -1.95 -2.42
N ILE A 224 -11.20 -0.70 -2.87
CA ILE A 224 -12.27 0.27 -2.64
C ILE A 224 -13.51 -0.15 -3.45
N PRO A 225 -14.68 -0.37 -2.84
CA PRO A 225 -15.89 -0.65 -3.59
C PRO A 225 -16.41 0.63 -4.27
N TYR A 226 -16.53 0.60 -5.60
CA TYR A 226 -17.15 1.66 -6.40
C TYR A 226 -18.56 1.23 -6.79
N SER A 227 -19.54 2.12 -6.64
CA SER A 227 -20.94 1.85 -7.02
C SER A 227 -21.18 2.14 -8.49
N GLU A 228 -20.42 3.08 -9.03
CA GLU A 228 -20.36 3.45 -10.44
C GLU A 228 -18.90 3.66 -10.83
N PRO A 229 -18.52 3.48 -12.10
CA PRO A 229 -17.16 3.81 -12.56
C PRO A 229 -16.85 5.28 -12.23
N PRO A 230 -15.67 5.58 -11.68
CA PRO A 230 -15.32 6.94 -11.32
C PRO A 230 -15.10 7.81 -12.55
N ASP A 231 -15.57 9.07 -12.51
CA ASP A 231 -15.42 10.00 -13.64
C ASP A 231 -13.96 10.46 -13.85
N CYS A 232 -13.08 10.19 -12.88
CA CYS A 232 -11.65 10.45 -12.96
C CYS A 232 -10.83 9.16 -12.71
N PRO A 233 -10.38 8.47 -13.77
CA PRO A 233 -9.60 7.23 -13.63
C PRO A 233 -8.31 7.40 -12.83
N ASP A 234 -7.62 8.53 -12.99
CA ASP A 234 -6.39 8.82 -12.25
C ASP A 234 -6.63 9.00 -10.75
N ALA A 235 -7.78 9.55 -10.38
CA ALA A 235 -8.15 9.73 -8.98
C ALA A 235 -8.46 8.41 -8.30
N ALA A 236 -9.18 7.55 -9.01
CA ALA A 236 -9.45 6.20 -8.58
C ALA A 236 -8.15 5.38 -8.47
N ALA A 237 -7.25 5.51 -9.46
CA ALA A 237 -5.93 4.88 -9.40
C ALA A 237 -5.14 5.37 -8.18
N PHE A 238 -5.16 6.66 -7.86
CA PHE A 238 -4.54 7.20 -6.65
C PHE A 238 -5.15 6.58 -5.38
N ALA A 239 -6.48 6.60 -5.25
CA ALA A 239 -7.16 6.03 -4.09
C ALA A 239 -6.86 4.54 -3.91
N ASN A 240 -6.82 3.79 -5.02
CA ASN A 240 -6.51 2.37 -5.03
C ASN A 240 -5.02 2.12 -4.74
N PHE A 241 -4.10 2.94 -5.24
CA PHE A 241 -2.68 2.87 -4.87
C PHE A 241 -2.50 3.06 -3.37
N VAL A 242 -3.18 4.05 -2.79
CA VAL A 242 -3.14 4.30 -1.35
C VAL A 242 -3.74 3.14 -0.56
N SER A 243 -4.89 2.61 -0.97
CA SER A 243 -5.58 1.53 -0.23
C SER A 243 -4.80 0.22 -0.24
N VAL A 244 -3.92 0.04 -1.22
CA VAL A 244 -3.06 -1.14 -1.38
C VAL A 244 -1.60 -0.87 -1.01
N GLU A 245 -1.35 0.26 -0.32
CA GLU A 245 -0.06 0.67 0.24
C GLU A 245 1.06 0.92 -0.79
N LEU A 246 0.70 1.33 -2.00
CA LEU A 246 1.63 1.73 -3.07
C LEU A 246 1.95 3.22 -2.99
N PHE A 247 2.59 3.63 -1.89
CA PHE A 247 2.78 5.04 -1.56
C PHE A 247 3.73 5.78 -2.50
N PHE A 248 4.74 5.12 -3.04
CA PHE A 248 5.67 5.77 -3.97
C PHE A 248 5.00 6.02 -5.32
N LEU A 249 4.22 5.06 -5.81
CA LEU A 249 3.43 5.25 -7.03
C LEU A 249 2.31 6.28 -6.82
N ALA A 250 1.64 6.26 -5.66
CA ALA A 250 0.66 7.30 -5.29
C ALA A 250 1.29 8.69 -5.25
N LYS A 251 2.49 8.81 -4.67
CA LYS A 251 3.25 10.08 -4.62
C LYS A 251 3.65 10.58 -5.99
N GLU A 252 4.16 9.71 -6.87
CA GLU A 252 4.50 10.10 -8.24
C GLU A 252 3.24 10.53 -9.02
N LEU A 253 2.15 9.79 -8.87
CA LEU A 253 0.89 10.08 -9.54
C LEU A 253 0.36 11.45 -9.09
N VAL A 254 0.30 11.74 -7.79
CA VAL A 254 -0.23 13.04 -7.30
C VAL A 254 0.58 14.24 -7.80
N GLN A 255 1.89 14.10 -8.02
CA GLN A 255 2.73 15.17 -8.57
C GLN A 255 2.35 15.57 -10.00
N THR A 256 1.72 14.65 -10.74
CA THR A 256 1.28 14.86 -12.12
C THR A 256 -0.19 15.24 -12.22
N LEU A 257 -0.95 15.06 -11.14
CA LEU A 257 -2.38 15.28 -11.13
C LEU A 257 -2.75 16.67 -10.63
N ASP A 258 -3.83 17.17 -11.22
CA ASP A 258 -4.58 18.30 -10.70
C ASP A 258 -5.41 17.78 -9.52
N ILE A 259 -4.91 17.97 -8.30
CA ILE A 259 -5.49 17.38 -7.08
C ILE A 259 -6.94 17.81 -6.92
N ASP A 260 -7.31 19.02 -7.36
CA ASP A 260 -8.70 19.45 -7.36
C ASP A 260 -9.57 18.46 -8.18
N LYS A 261 -9.16 18.11 -9.41
CA LYS A 261 -9.93 17.19 -10.27
C LYS A 261 -10.12 15.79 -9.67
N ILE A 262 -9.19 15.33 -8.83
CA ILE A 262 -9.27 14.00 -8.19
C ILE A 262 -10.44 13.92 -7.23
N LEU A 263 -10.61 14.98 -6.45
CA LEU A 263 -11.43 14.98 -5.24
C LEU A 263 -12.89 15.31 -5.54
N TYR A 264 -13.14 16.11 -6.58
CA TYR A 264 -14.48 16.55 -6.97
C TYR A 264 -15.29 15.56 -7.82
N ARG A 265 -14.69 14.51 -8.39
CA ARG A 265 -15.28 13.76 -9.52
C ARG A 265 -15.22 12.24 -9.39
N THR A 266 -14.92 11.71 -8.22
CA THR A 266 -14.79 10.26 -8.03
C THR A 266 -15.94 9.78 -7.14
N PRO A 267 -17.07 9.31 -7.70
CA PRO A 267 -18.15 8.69 -6.93
C PRO A 267 -17.68 7.35 -6.34
N ILE A 268 -17.06 7.39 -5.17
CA ILE A 268 -16.72 6.20 -4.40
C ILE A 268 -17.98 5.74 -3.64
N SER A 269 -18.24 4.43 -3.57
CA SER A 269 -19.53 3.96 -3.02
C SER A 269 -19.71 4.34 -1.55
N THR A 270 -20.93 4.82 -1.27
CA THR A 270 -21.42 5.32 0.02
C THR A 270 -21.40 4.31 1.17
N ARG A 271 -20.97 3.06 0.98
CA ARG A 271 -20.86 2.06 2.06
C ARG A 271 -19.44 1.91 2.62
N GLY A 272 -18.42 2.31 1.87
CA GLY A 272 -17.04 2.41 2.35
C GLY A 272 -16.63 3.83 2.74
N LEU A 273 -17.40 4.84 2.28
CA LEU A 273 -17.14 6.27 2.47
C LEU A 273 -18.46 7.07 2.58
N SER A 274 -19.42 6.65 3.40
CA SER A 274 -20.68 7.43 3.60
C SER A 274 -20.43 8.88 4.04
N ASN A 275 -19.21 9.17 4.50
CA ASN A 275 -18.81 10.45 5.05
C ASN A 275 -17.81 11.23 4.18
N LEU A 276 -17.58 10.85 2.91
CA LEU A 276 -16.60 11.55 2.05
C LEU A 276 -17.23 12.23 0.81
N VAL A 277 -18.48 11.88 0.48
CA VAL A 277 -19.15 12.26 -0.78
C VAL A 277 -19.91 13.60 -0.66
N ARG A 278 -19.59 14.44 0.33
CA ARG A 278 -20.17 15.80 0.43
C ARG A 278 -19.18 16.92 0.12
N THR A 279 -17.98 16.59 -0.31
CA THR A 279 -16.88 17.54 -0.36
C THR A 279 -16.84 18.31 -1.69
N SER A 280 -16.80 19.64 -1.57
CA SER A 280 -16.75 20.58 -2.68
C SER A 280 -15.43 21.33 -2.70
N SER A 281 -14.35 20.72 -2.18
CA SER A 281 -12.95 21.17 -2.33
C SER A 281 -11.92 20.16 -1.84
N ILE A 282 -10.66 20.36 -2.27
CA ILE A 282 -9.47 19.71 -1.73
C ILE A 282 -9.41 19.83 -0.21
N VAL A 283 -9.80 20.99 0.31
CA VAL A 283 -9.91 21.28 1.74
C VAL A 283 -10.99 20.39 2.37
N ASP A 284 -12.15 20.25 1.74
CA ASP A 284 -13.25 19.41 2.24
C ASP A 284 -12.89 17.91 2.25
N PHE A 285 -12.19 17.40 1.24
CA PHE A 285 -11.69 16.01 1.22
C PHE A 285 -10.70 15.74 2.35
N TYR A 286 -9.74 16.64 2.58
CA TYR A 286 -8.83 16.52 3.72
C TYR A 286 -9.55 16.64 5.06
N ASN A 287 -10.64 17.41 5.09
CA ASN A 287 -11.52 17.59 6.24
C ASN A 287 -12.60 16.51 6.39
N GLU A 288 -12.63 15.48 5.55
CA GLU A 288 -13.53 14.32 5.71
C GLU A 288 -12.72 13.00 5.68
N TRP A 289 -11.49 12.99 5.16
CA TRP A 289 -10.60 11.83 5.10
C TRP A 289 -10.31 11.19 6.46
N PRO A 290 -10.03 11.95 7.54
CA PRO A 290 -9.92 11.38 8.87
C PRO A 290 -11.14 10.57 9.33
N GLU A 291 -12.35 10.96 8.91
CA GLU A 291 -13.59 10.24 9.20
C GLU A 291 -13.66 8.91 8.43
N ALA A 292 -13.15 8.85 7.21
CA ALA A 292 -13.02 7.62 6.44
C ALA A 292 -11.94 6.66 7.01
N CYS A 293 -10.82 7.22 7.47
CA CYS A 293 -9.79 6.47 8.18
C CYS A 293 -10.28 5.92 9.52
N TYR A 294 -11.18 6.66 10.18
CA TYR A 294 -11.80 6.27 11.45
C TYR A 294 -12.69 5.01 11.32
N VAL A 295 -13.42 4.84 10.22
CA VAL A 295 -14.29 3.66 10.02
C VAL A 295 -13.48 2.34 9.88
N ASN A 296 -12.20 2.42 9.50
CA ASN A 296 -11.33 1.25 9.23
C ASN A 296 -10.18 1.09 10.25
N ASN A 297 -10.35 1.55 11.49
CA ASN A 297 -9.30 1.68 12.51
C ASN A 297 -8.65 0.33 12.96
N ARG A 298 -7.73 -0.19 12.14
CA ARG A 298 -6.72 -1.20 12.51
C ARG A 298 -5.32 -0.60 12.36
N GLU A 299 -4.36 -1.06 13.17
CA GLU A 299 -2.96 -0.60 13.22
C GLU A 299 -2.28 -0.45 11.85
N THR A 300 -2.71 -1.23 10.85
CA THR A 300 -2.24 -1.18 9.45
C THR A 300 -2.46 0.18 8.77
N HIS A 301 -3.46 0.95 9.18
CA HIS A 301 -3.81 2.22 8.51
C HIS A 301 -3.02 3.43 9.03
N TYR A 302 -2.36 3.34 10.19
CA TYR A 302 -1.55 4.45 10.72
C TYR A 302 -0.41 4.84 9.76
N GLY A 303 0.28 3.82 9.21
CA GLY A 303 1.32 4.02 8.20
C GLY A 303 0.80 4.67 6.92
N CYS A 304 -0.37 4.23 6.45
CA CYS A 304 -1.04 4.80 5.27
C CYS A 304 -1.34 6.28 5.47
N ASN A 305 -1.99 6.62 6.58
CA ASN A 305 -2.43 7.99 6.85
C ASN A 305 -1.25 8.95 7.01
N LYS A 306 -0.19 8.52 7.69
CA LYS A 306 1.06 9.28 7.81
C LYS A 306 1.71 9.56 6.45
N GLN A 307 1.74 8.58 5.54
CA GLN A 307 2.30 8.80 4.21
C GLN A 307 1.42 9.71 3.35
N ILE A 308 0.10 9.56 3.42
CA ILE A 308 -0.84 10.45 2.72
C ILE A 308 -0.66 11.88 3.21
N LEU A 309 -0.61 12.11 4.53
CA LEU A 309 -0.38 13.44 5.10
C LEU A 309 0.92 14.06 4.59
N LYS A 310 2.01 13.27 4.50
CA LYS A 310 3.29 13.73 3.93
C LYS A 310 3.25 14.01 2.44
N ILE A 311 2.47 13.22 1.68
CA ILE A 311 2.27 13.42 0.24
C ILE A 311 1.42 14.68 0.01
N ALA A 312 0.44 14.90 0.88
CA ALA A 312 -0.51 16.00 0.89
C ALA A 312 0.03 17.30 1.50
N ALA A 313 1.13 17.24 2.27
CA ALA A 313 1.72 18.38 2.94
C ALA A 313 2.09 19.45 1.89
N GLY A 314 1.30 20.52 1.84
CA GLY A 314 1.43 21.62 0.87
C GLY A 314 0.28 21.74 -0.14
N ALA A 315 -0.66 20.78 -0.18
CA ALA A 315 -1.81 20.81 -1.07
C ALA A 315 -3.12 21.25 -0.37
N GLY A 316 -3.19 21.24 0.95
CA GLY A 316 -4.38 21.60 1.73
C GLY A 316 -4.05 22.39 2.99
N ASP A 317 -5.08 22.78 3.75
CA ASP A 317 -4.90 23.42 5.06
C ASP A 317 -4.71 22.34 6.14
N PRO A 318 -3.49 22.17 6.68
CA PRO A 318 -3.20 21.13 7.69
C PRO A 318 -3.96 21.37 9.01
N THR A 319 -4.35 22.62 9.30
CA THR A 319 -5.13 22.99 10.49
C THR A 319 -6.57 22.50 10.36
N ALA A 320 -7.19 22.69 9.20
CA ALA A 320 -8.53 22.18 8.95
C ALA A 320 -8.56 20.64 9.07
N ALA A 321 -7.57 19.97 8.46
CA ALA A 321 -7.48 18.51 8.49
C ALA A 321 -7.26 17.98 9.93
N LEU A 322 -6.47 18.69 10.75
CA LEU A 322 -6.34 18.42 12.19
C LEU A 322 -7.68 18.58 12.91
N CYS A 323 -8.39 19.69 12.71
CA CYS A 323 -9.69 19.92 13.33
C CYS A 323 -10.70 18.80 13.01
N THR A 324 -10.74 18.37 11.75
CA THR A 324 -11.52 17.19 11.37
C THR A 324 -11.07 15.94 12.09
N TYR A 325 -9.78 15.62 12.02
CA TYR A 325 -9.23 14.43 12.64
C TYR A 325 -9.62 14.35 14.11
N LEU A 326 -9.47 15.45 14.84
CA LEU A 326 -9.85 15.55 16.24
C LEU A 326 -11.35 15.34 16.46
N GLY A 327 -12.20 15.85 15.56
CA GLY A 327 -13.65 15.68 15.63
C GLY A 327 -14.08 14.21 15.53
N TYR A 328 -13.42 13.42 14.70
CA TYR A 328 -13.87 12.05 14.39
C TYR A 328 -13.05 10.94 15.03
N HIS A 329 -11.79 11.19 15.42
CA HIS A 329 -10.98 10.14 16.02
C HIS A 329 -11.45 9.77 17.44
N GLU A 330 -11.09 8.56 17.86
CA GLU A 330 -11.27 8.04 19.22
C GLU A 330 -9.97 7.36 19.65
N HIS A 331 -9.56 7.61 20.90
CA HIS A 331 -8.51 6.84 21.55
C HIS A 331 -9.14 5.60 22.19
N TYR A 332 -8.88 4.43 21.61
CA TYR A 332 -9.31 3.14 22.18
C TYR A 332 -8.40 2.65 23.30
N ASP A 333 -7.20 3.21 23.41
CA ASP A 333 -6.24 2.78 24.42
C ASP A 333 -6.45 3.51 25.76
N PRO A 334 -6.21 2.85 26.90
CA PRO A 334 -6.38 3.46 28.22
C PRO A 334 -5.44 4.67 28.40
N PRO A 335 -5.82 5.67 29.22
CA PRO A 335 -4.99 6.84 29.52
C PRO A 335 -3.56 6.42 29.93
N GLY A 336 -2.54 6.90 29.22
CA GLY A 336 -1.13 6.59 29.49
C GLY A 336 -0.52 5.47 28.64
N SER A 337 -1.31 4.85 27.76
CA SER A 337 -0.77 4.10 26.62
C SER A 337 -0.12 5.07 25.64
N VAL A 338 1.13 4.80 25.26
CA VAL A 338 1.86 5.60 24.26
C VAL A 338 1.44 5.14 22.87
N GLY A 339 0.13 5.16 22.60
CA GLY A 339 -0.39 5.01 21.24
C GLY A 339 -0.09 6.30 20.50
N HIS A 340 0.66 6.24 19.40
CA HIS A 340 1.03 7.42 18.62
C HIS A 340 -0.23 8.07 18.02
N CYS A 341 -0.76 9.13 18.66
CA CYS A 341 -1.82 9.95 18.08
C CYS A 341 -1.35 10.51 16.73
N MET A 342 -2.20 10.48 15.70
CA MET A 342 -1.83 11.05 14.40
C MET A 342 -1.78 12.59 14.44
N ALA A 343 -2.33 13.23 15.47
CA ALA A 343 -2.26 14.68 15.68
C ALA A 343 -0.83 15.22 15.52
N HIS A 344 0.18 14.48 15.99
CA HIS A 344 1.59 14.87 15.85
C HIS A 344 2.06 15.01 14.40
N GLU A 345 1.54 14.19 13.49
CA GLU A 345 1.89 14.29 12.07
C GLU A 345 1.28 15.54 11.42
N PHE A 346 0.11 16.00 11.88
CA PHE A 346 -0.48 17.25 11.41
C PHE A 346 0.36 18.46 11.84
N PHE A 347 0.88 18.47 13.08
CA PHE A 347 1.80 19.52 13.53
C PHE A 347 3.11 19.51 12.73
N ALA A 348 3.66 18.32 12.45
CA ALA A 348 4.83 18.19 11.58
C ALA A 348 4.57 18.70 10.14
N CYS A 349 3.30 18.69 9.70
CA CYS A 349 2.87 19.28 8.42
C CYS A 349 2.52 20.78 8.52
N GLY A 350 2.71 21.43 9.67
CA GLY A 350 2.49 22.86 9.86
C GLY A 350 1.07 23.24 10.26
N ALA A 351 0.26 22.32 10.79
CA ALA A 351 -1.04 22.66 11.37
C ALA A 351 -0.88 23.68 12.50
N ASP A 352 -1.71 24.72 12.51
CA ASP A 352 -1.77 25.67 13.61
C ASP A 352 -2.50 25.04 14.80
N VAL A 353 -1.75 24.75 15.86
CA VAL A 353 -2.25 24.16 17.10
C VAL A 353 -3.36 25.01 17.76
N ASN A 354 -3.38 26.32 17.52
CA ASN A 354 -4.39 27.24 18.06
C ASN A 354 -5.57 27.45 17.11
N GLY A 355 -5.49 27.01 15.85
CA GLY A 355 -6.58 27.15 14.89
C GLY A 355 -6.96 28.61 14.59
N VAL A 356 -6.01 29.51 14.42
CA VAL A 356 -6.31 30.92 14.11
C VAL A 356 -7.12 31.02 12.83
N GLY A 357 -8.25 31.75 12.90
CA GLY A 357 -9.19 31.92 11.77
C GLY A 357 -10.26 30.83 11.67
N TYR A 358 -10.27 29.85 12.58
CA TYR A 358 -11.30 28.81 12.66
C TYR A 358 -12.36 29.11 13.70
N ARG A 359 -13.59 28.62 13.44
CA ARG A 359 -14.73 28.84 14.36
C ARG A 359 -14.52 28.22 15.73
N VAL A 360 -13.83 27.08 15.77
CA VAL A 360 -13.56 26.33 16.99
C VAL A 360 -12.10 25.89 16.92
N THR A 361 -11.35 26.06 18.01
CA THR A 361 -9.95 25.65 18.07
C THR A 361 -9.81 24.13 18.14
N PRO A 362 -8.67 23.56 17.69
CA PRO A 362 -8.34 22.14 17.93
C PRO A 362 -8.53 21.72 19.39
N LEU A 363 -8.13 22.56 20.35
CA LEU A 363 -8.26 22.28 21.78
C LEU A 363 -9.72 22.25 22.26
N GLN A 364 -10.57 23.16 21.77
CA GLN A 364 -12.01 23.12 22.05
C GLN A 364 -12.66 21.85 21.47
N ILE A 365 -12.25 21.39 20.29
CA ILE A 365 -12.75 20.14 19.67
C ILE A 365 -12.37 18.92 20.53
N ALA A 366 -11.09 18.77 20.86
CA ALA A 366 -10.61 17.67 21.71
C ALA A 366 -11.27 17.66 23.09
N THR A 367 -11.46 18.86 23.68
CA THR A 367 -12.16 19.03 24.95
C THR A 367 -13.62 18.59 24.88
N TYR A 368 -14.33 19.00 23.83
CA TYR A 368 -15.72 18.59 23.61
C TYR A 368 -15.88 17.08 23.41
N ARG A 369 -14.87 16.45 22.79
CA ARG A 369 -14.80 14.99 22.59
C ARG A 369 -14.39 14.21 23.84
N LEU A 370 -14.06 14.89 24.94
CA LEU A 370 -13.53 14.29 26.18
C LEU A 370 -12.25 13.50 25.97
N ASP A 371 -11.42 13.95 25.03
CA ASP A 371 -10.20 13.26 24.63
C ASP A 371 -8.99 13.81 25.38
N ALA A 372 -8.71 13.23 26.55
CA ALA A 372 -7.61 13.68 27.40
C ALA A 372 -6.23 13.50 26.75
N SER A 373 -6.07 12.51 25.87
CA SER A 373 -4.80 12.29 25.17
C SER A 373 -4.56 13.41 24.16
N ALA A 374 -5.54 13.67 23.29
CA ALA A 374 -5.43 14.75 22.31
C ALA A 374 -5.32 16.13 22.98
N VAL A 375 -6.03 16.37 24.09
CA VAL A 375 -5.88 17.60 24.89
C VAL A 375 -4.45 17.74 25.41
N THR A 376 -3.86 16.68 25.95
CA THR A 376 -2.48 16.70 26.43
C THR A 376 -1.50 17.00 25.30
N ASP A 377 -1.65 16.30 24.16
CA ASP A 377 -0.81 16.48 22.98
C ASP A 377 -0.89 17.93 22.46
N LEU A 378 -2.08 18.50 22.33
CA LEU A 378 -2.27 19.88 21.88
C LEU A 378 -1.59 20.88 22.82
N LEU A 379 -1.70 20.70 24.13
CA LEU A 379 -1.06 21.57 25.12
C LEU A 379 0.46 21.44 25.11
N ASP A 380 0.98 20.22 24.90
CA ASP A 380 2.42 19.97 24.77
C ASP A 380 2.99 20.63 23.50
N TRP A 381 2.18 20.76 22.46
CA TRP A 381 2.50 21.47 21.22
C TRP A 381 2.20 22.98 21.26
N GLY A 382 1.80 23.53 22.41
CA GLY A 382 1.65 24.98 22.62
C GLY A 382 0.26 25.54 22.29
N ALA A 383 -0.79 24.72 22.34
CA ALA A 383 -2.16 25.23 22.36
C ALA A 383 -2.39 26.09 23.61
N SER A 384 -3.00 27.27 23.42
CA SER A 384 -3.38 28.13 24.53
C SER A 384 -4.51 27.49 25.33
N VAL A 385 -4.31 27.31 26.64
CA VAL A 385 -5.33 26.71 27.54
C VAL A 385 -6.59 27.56 27.61
N THR A 386 -6.45 28.87 27.42
CA THR A 386 -7.54 29.84 27.36
C THR A 386 -7.97 30.21 25.93
N GLY A 387 -7.36 29.56 24.93
CA GLY A 387 -7.62 29.83 23.51
C GLY A 387 -9.08 29.59 23.15
N VAL A 388 -9.65 30.53 22.41
CA VAL A 388 -11.02 30.47 21.89
C VAL A 388 -11.01 30.63 20.38
N GLY A 389 -12.01 30.07 19.72
CA GLY A 389 -12.20 30.20 18.28
C GLY A 389 -12.73 31.58 17.89
N ASP A 390 -12.84 31.83 16.59
CA ASP A 390 -13.41 33.04 16.04
C ASP A 390 -14.88 32.79 15.63
N PRO A 391 -15.89 33.43 16.24
CA PRO A 391 -17.28 33.26 15.82
C PRO A 391 -17.55 33.51 14.31
N ALA A 392 -16.70 34.31 13.64
CA ALA A 392 -16.75 34.57 12.20
C ALA A 392 -15.76 33.71 11.38
N GLY A 393 -14.99 32.85 12.04
CA GLY A 393 -14.01 31.96 11.44
C GLY A 393 -14.61 30.83 10.63
N VAL A 394 -13.74 30.10 9.92
CA VAL A 394 -14.13 28.98 9.06
C VAL A 394 -14.68 27.83 9.91
N ALA A 395 -15.88 27.36 9.57
CA ALA A 395 -16.47 26.18 10.17
C ALA A 395 -16.04 24.93 9.38
N VAL A 396 -15.11 24.16 9.94
CA VAL A 396 -14.57 22.94 9.31
C VAL A 396 -15.44 21.72 9.58
N LEU A 397 -16.04 21.68 10.76
CA LEU A 397 -16.81 20.56 11.25
C LEU A 397 -18.30 20.86 11.10
N GLY A 398 -18.94 20.35 10.05
CA GLY A 398 -20.38 20.56 9.84
C GLY A 398 -21.25 19.86 10.90
N GLY A 399 -22.38 20.48 11.27
CA GLY A 399 -23.45 19.85 12.05
C GLY A 399 -23.12 19.58 13.51
N ARG A 400 -22.48 18.44 13.82
CA ARG A 400 -22.33 17.91 15.20
C ARG A 400 -21.52 18.83 16.11
N PHE A 401 -20.63 19.64 15.55
CA PHE A 401 -19.71 20.52 16.28
C PHE A 401 -20.13 21.99 16.25
N ASP A 402 -21.20 22.33 15.53
CA ASP A 402 -21.75 23.69 15.50
C ASP A 402 -22.25 24.14 16.89
N VAL A 403 -22.58 23.16 17.75
CA VAL A 403 -22.98 23.35 19.14
C VAL A 403 -21.85 23.83 20.04
N ILE A 404 -20.58 23.68 19.65
CA ILE A 404 -19.45 24.22 20.42
C ILE A 404 -19.47 25.75 20.27
N PRO A 405 -19.59 26.50 21.38
CA PRO A 405 -19.52 27.95 21.33
C PRO A 405 -18.08 28.40 21.04
N ALA A 406 -17.90 29.20 19.99
CA ALA A 406 -16.59 29.67 19.53
C ALA A 406 -15.83 30.43 20.64
N ASP A 407 -16.54 31.25 21.41
CA ASP A 407 -16.03 32.16 22.44
C ASP A 407 -15.88 31.53 23.84
N MET A 408 -16.05 30.21 23.96
CA MET A 408 -16.01 29.52 25.25
C MET A 408 -14.64 28.84 25.49
N PRO A 409 -13.86 29.24 26.51
CA PRO A 409 -12.59 28.61 26.82
C PRO A 409 -12.74 27.10 27.12
N PRO A 410 -11.74 26.26 26.79
CA PRO A 410 -11.77 24.82 27.03
C PRO A 410 -12.21 24.40 28.44
N LEU A 411 -11.70 25.07 29.49
CA LEU A 411 -12.06 24.75 30.87
C LEU A 411 -13.54 25.05 31.19
N THR A 412 -14.10 26.11 30.61
CA THR A 412 -15.53 26.42 30.75
C THR A 412 -16.38 25.47 29.91
N LEU A 413 -15.86 25.07 28.74
CA LEU A 413 -16.51 24.14 27.82
C LEU A 413 -16.71 22.77 28.45
N VAL A 414 -15.65 22.17 29.03
CA VAL A 414 -15.74 20.84 29.67
C VAL A 414 -16.75 20.82 30.82
N ARG A 415 -16.85 21.91 31.58
CA ARG A 415 -17.83 22.08 32.68
C ARG A 415 -19.27 22.26 32.19
N SER A 416 -19.45 22.63 30.93
CA SER A 416 -20.75 22.94 30.32
C SER A 416 -21.27 21.85 29.38
N LEU A 417 -20.57 20.72 29.23
CA LEU A 417 -20.92 19.68 28.25
C LEU A 417 -22.36 19.14 28.41
N ARG A 418 -22.84 19.01 29.65
CA ARG A 418 -24.21 18.57 29.94
C ARG A 418 -25.26 19.54 29.36
N SER A 419 -25.04 20.85 29.45
CA SER A 419 -25.96 21.84 28.88
C SER A 419 -25.86 21.97 27.36
N LEU A 420 -24.75 21.50 26.77
CA LEU A 420 -24.55 21.40 25.33
C LEU A 420 -25.09 20.09 24.73
N GLY A 421 -25.73 19.23 25.53
CA GLY A 421 -26.37 18.00 25.06
C GLY A 421 -25.43 16.81 24.91
N VAL A 422 -24.23 16.86 25.48
CA VAL A 422 -23.31 15.71 25.54
C VAL A 422 -23.73 14.81 26.70
N ASP A 423 -23.86 13.50 26.43
CA ASP A 423 -24.16 12.51 27.46
C ASP A 423 -22.94 12.29 28.37
N VAL A 424 -23.06 12.82 29.59
CA VAL A 424 -22.06 12.71 30.65
C VAL A 424 -22.60 11.99 31.88
N ASP A 425 -23.64 11.17 31.71
CA ASP A 425 -24.27 10.44 32.83
C ASP A 425 -23.64 9.07 33.10
N SER A 426 -22.87 8.53 32.16
CA SER A 426 -22.12 7.29 32.35
C SER A 426 -20.91 7.50 33.28
N ALA A 427 -20.51 6.45 34.01
CA ALA A 427 -19.32 6.49 34.86
C ALA A 427 -18.04 6.76 34.06
N GLU A 428 -17.97 6.21 32.84
CA GLU A 428 -16.85 6.41 31.91
C GLU A 428 -16.78 7.88 31.44
N SER A 429 -17.92 8.47 31.06
CA SER A 429 -17.99 9.88 30.66
C SER A 429 -17.61 10.82 31.81
N LEU A 430 -18.06 10.53 33.04
CA LEU A 430 -17.69 11.33 34.22
C LEU A 430 -16.18 11.28 34.51
N GLN A 431 -15.57 10.09 34.36
CA GLN A 431 -14.14 9.93 34.50
C GLN A 431 -13.37 10.71 33.41
N ALA A 432 -13.85 10.67 32.17
CA ALA A 432 -13.24 11.42 31.06
C ALA A 432 -13.35 12.94 31.26
N VAL A 433 -14.49 13.45 31.74
CA VAL A 433 -14.69 14.85 32.14
C VAL A 433 -13.65 15.27 33.19
N GLN A 434 -13.51 14.47 34.26
CA GLN A 434 -12.57 14.76 35.34
C GLN A 434 -11.12 14.79 34.84
N LEU A 435 -10.75 13.85 33.97
CA LEU A 435 -9.40 13.77 33.44
C LEU A 435 -9.06 14.97 32.55
N VAL A 436 -9.95 15.34 31.62
CA VAL A 436 -9.76 16.52 30.77
C VAL A 436 -9.69 17.80 31.60
N GLU A 437 -10.57 17.95 32.60
CA GLU A 437 -10.56 19.10 33.50
C GLU A 437 -9.25 19.19 34.31
N GLU A 438 -8.75 18.07 34.83
CA GLU A 438 -7.48 18.01 35.56
C GLU A 438 -6.29 18.44 34.68
N VAL A 439 -6.24 17.94 33.44
CA VAL A 439 -5.17 18.30 32.48
C VAL A 439 -5.18 19.79 32.19
N LEU A 440 -6.36 20.38 31.92
CA LEU A 440 -6.51 21.81 31.65
C LEU A 440 -6.14 22.68 32.86
N LEU A 441 -6.57 22.30 34.08
CA LEU A 441 -6.23 23.03 35.31
C LEU A 441 -4.73 22.99 35.63
N LYS A 442 -4.10 21.83 35.45
CA LYS A 442 -2.67 21.65 35.69
C LYS A 442 -1.81 22.48 34.75
N ARG A 443 -2.27 22.73 33.52
CA ARG A 443 -1.58 23.59 32.55
C ARG A 443 -1.88 25.07 32.78
N SER A 444 -3.12 25.44 33.15
CA SER A 444 -3.50 26.82 33.49
C SER A 444 -2.64 27.41 34.63
N THR A 445 -2.41 26.61 35.69
CA THR A 445 -1.62 27.05 36.85
C THR A 445 -0.13 27.26 36.54
N LYS A 446 0.37 26.68 35.44
CA LYS A 446 1.73 26.93 34.94
C LYS A 446 1.84 28.18 34.06
N GLU A 447 0.77 28.57 33.38
CA GLU A 447 0.74 29.80 32.55
C GLU A 447 0.58 31.07 33.42
N ASP A 448 -0.18 30.99 34.51
CA ASP A 448 -0.36 32.10 35.46
C ASP A 448 0.85 32.30 36.41
N GLY A 449 1.71 31.28 36.50
CA GLY A 449 2.99 31.34 37.20
C GLY A 449 4.07 31.92 36.31
N VAL A 450 4.17 33.25 36.26
CA VAL A 450 5.37 33.95 35.78
C VAL A 450 6.61 33.34 36.45
N ASP A 451 7.61 32.99 35.65
CA ASP A 451 8.93 32.49 36.05
C ASP A 451 9.53 33.25 37.25
N GLU A 452 9.28 32.74 38.46
CA GLU A 452 10.16 32.89 39.62
C GLU A 452 10.73 31.50 39.91
N ASP A 453 11.67 31.05 39.07
CA ASP A 453 12.79 30.17 39.45
C ASP A 453 13.52 29.67 38.19
N GLN A 454 14.38 30.52 37.62
CA GLN A 454 15.55 30.06 36.86
C GLN A 454 16.83 30.64 37.48
N GLU A 455 17.23 30.08 38.62
CA GLU A 455 18.64 29.88 38.96
C GLU A 455 18.82 28.45 39.46
N GLY A 456 19.42 27.59 38.64
CA GLY A 456 19.78 26.22 39.04
C GLY A 456 19.89 25.27 37.86
N GLY A 457 21.04 25.31 37.18
CA GLY A 457 21.28 24.56 35.95
C GLY A 457 21.26 23.03 36.09
N CYS A 458 21.08 22.37 34.96
CA CYS A 458 21.77 21.13 34.65
C CYS A 458 21.83 20.95 33.13
N ASP A 459 23.05 20.68 32.65
CA ASP A 459 23.40 20.39 31.28
C ASP A 459 22.57 19.25 30.67
N SER A 460 22.08 19.46 29.44
CA SER A 460 22.11 18.41 28.41
C SER A 460 22.06 19.05 27.02
N GLU A 461 23.24 19.11 26.40
CA GLU A 461 23.39 19.30 24.96
C GLU A 461 22.64 18.18 24.23
N VAL A 462 21.64 18.52 23.43
CA VAL A 462 21.21 17.69 22.30
C VAL A 462 21.29 18.53 21.03
N ALA A 463 22.19 18.09 20.17
CA ALA A 463 22.62 18.76 18.96
C ALA A 463 21.49 18.95 17.94
N ILE A 464 21.23 20.22 17.59
CA ILE A 464 20.58 20.57 16.32
C ILE A 464 21.68 20.83 15.31
N GLY A 465 21.94 19.83 14.46
CA GLY A 465 22.86 19.93 13.33
C GLY A 465 22.37 20.95 12.31
N ARG A 466 22.98 22.13 12.30
CA ARG A 466 22.90 23.07 11.18
C ARG A 466 23.63 22.48 9.97
N ILE A 467 22.89 22.23 8.90
CA ILE A 467 23.44 22.05 7.56
C ILE A 467 24.01 23.40 7.13
N GLY A 468 25.34 23.51 7.20
CA GLY A 468 26.09 24.59 6.59
C GLY A 468 26.53 24.19 5.19
N GLU A 469 26.12 24.98 4.22
CA GLU A 469 26.72 25.08 2.90
C GLU A 469 28.25 25.26 3.00
N LYS A 470 29.01 24.60 2.12
CA LYS A 470 30.01 25.25 1.26
C LYS A 470 30.70 24.25 0.30
N SER A 471 30.76 24.71 -0.96
CA SER A 471 31.80 24.54 -1.99
C SER A 471 32.17 23.15 -2.47
#